data_AF-A0A2S7J4K5-F1
#
_entry.id   AF-A0A2S7J4K5-F1
#
_cell.length_a   1.000
_cell.length_b   1.000
_cell.length_c   1.000
_cell.angle_alpha   90.00
_cell.angle_beta   90.00
_cell.angle_gamma   90.00
#
_symmetry.space_group_name_H-M   'P 1'
#
loop_
_entity.id
_entity.type
_entity.pdbx_description
1 polymer ?
#
loop_
_entity_poly.entity_id
_entity_poly.type
_entity_poly.pdbx_seq_one_letter_code
_entity_poly.pdbx_strand_id
1 'polypeptide(L)'
;MIPNTAKIPEVHLTPEATFEAFSEFLSMPATAIIFALDYLEPWEVTDFLNDWRQGRGLASWLAAWKDRQKVANGDWSGLPADSSGN
;
A
#
# COMPACT_ATOMS: atom_id res chain seq x y z
N MET A 1 -6.21 -33.43 8.55
CA MET A 1 -7.04 -32.31 8.05
C MET A 1 -6.18 -31.06 8.09
N ILE A 2 -6.14 -30.27 7.02
CA ILE A 2 -5.64 -28.90 7.08
C ILE A 2 -6.81 -28.04 7.59
N PRO A 3 -6.65 -27.17 8.61
CA PRO A 3 -7.73 -26.32 9.08
C PRO A 3 -8.24 -25.43 7.94
N ASN A 4 -9.56 -25.34 7.80
CA ASN A 4 -10.19 -24.70 6.66
C ASN A 4 -9.87 -23.19 6.63
N THR A 5 -9.67 -22.67 5.42
CA THR A 5 -9.51 -21.25 5.06
C THR A 5 -9.70 -20.25 6.20
N ALA A 6 -8.60 -19.70 6.72
CA ALA A 6 -8.66 -18.32 7.15
C ALA A 6 -9.04 -17.50 5.91
N LYS A 7 -10.29 -17.03 5.83
CA LYS A 7 -10.68 -16.09 4.78
C LYS A 7 -9.78 -14.88 4.95
N ILE A 8 -8.86 -14.68 4.02
CA ILE A 8 -8.28 -13.37 3.78
C ILE A 8 -9.49 -12.50 3.44
N PRO A 9 -9.82 -11.49 4.26
CA PRO A 9 -11.00 -10.69 4.01
C PRO A 9 -10.78 -9.88 2.74
N GLU A 10 -11.81 -9.74 1.91
CA GLU A 10 -11.80 -8.93 0.68
C GLU A 10 -11.85 -7.43 1.04
N VAL A 11 -10.91 -6.99 1.88
CA VAL A 11 -10.68 -5.58 2.21
C VAL A 11 -9.92 -4.95 1.05
N HIS A 12 -10.69 -4.49 0.07
CA HIS A 12 -10.18 -3.63 -0.99
C HIS A 12 -9.72 -2.31 -0.34
N LEU A 13 -8.41 -2.05 -0.39
CA LEU A 13 -7.85 -0.79 0.10
C LEU A 13 -8.24 0.33 -0.88
N THR A 14 -9.05 1.30 -0.43
CA THR A 14 -9.53 2.41 -1.29
C THR A 14 -8.68 3.67 -1.10
N PRO A 15 -8.59 4.58 -2.09
CA PRO A 15 -7.78 5.80 -1.98
C PRO A 15 -8.14 6.69 -0.78
N GLU A 16 -9.35 6.58 -0.25
CA GLU A 16 -9.87 7.32 0.90
C GLU A 16 -9.38 6.75 2.24
N ALA A 17 -8.89 5.50 2.28
CA ALA A 17 -8.57 4.76 3.52
C ALA A 17 -7.77 5.57 4.56
N THR A 18 -8.21 5.57 5.82
CA THR A 18 -7.52 6.26 6.91
C THR A 18 -6.26 5.51 7.33
N PHE A 19 -5.36 6.16 8.05
CA PHE A 19 -4.19 5.49 8.63
C PHE A 19 -4.57 4.37 9.61
N GLU A 20 -5.70 4.53 10.31
CA GLU A 20 -6.27 3.52 11.22
C GLU A 20 -6.75 2.30 10.42
N ALA A 21 -7.57 2.51 9.37
CA ALA A 21 -8.05 1.43 8.51
C ALA A 21 -6.90 0.71 7.77
N PHE A 22 -5.85 1.44 7.37
CA PHE A 22 -4.64 0.85 6.78
C PHE A 22 -3.84 0.02 7.80
N SER A 23 -3.74 0.49 9.04
CA SER A 23 -3.05 -0.24 10.12
C SER A 23 -3.84 -1.48 10.57
N GLU A 24 -5.17 -1.41 10.58
CA GLU A 24 -6.06 -2.54 10.82
C GLU A 24 -5.98 -3.56 9.68
N PHE A 25 -6.03 -3.09 8.42
CA PHE A 25 -5.82 -3.95 7.24
C PHE A 25 -4.47 -4.67 7.33
N LEU A 26 -3.39 -3.98 7.64
CA LEU A 26 -2.05 -4.55 7.80
C LEU A 26 -1.82 -5.32 9.11
N SER A 27 -2.82 -5.46 9.99
CA SER A 27 -2.67 -6.25 11.23
C SER A 27 -2.49 -7.75 10.97
N MET A 28 -2.93 -8.25 9.80
CA MET A 28 -2.76 -9.65 9.38
C MET A 28 -1.50 -9.82 8.50
N PRO A 29 -0.67 -10.85 8.72
CA PRO A 29 0.50 -11.11 7.86
C PRO A 29 0.13 -11.34 6.38
N ALA A 30 -1.03 -11.92 6.10
CA ALA A 30 -1.48 -12.20 4.74
C ALA A 30 -1.76 -10.93 3.92
N THR A 31 -2.44 -9.94 4.51
CA THR A 31 -2.75 -8.66 3.87
C THR A 31 -1.52 -7.77 3.74
N ALA A 32 -0.55 -7.85 4.67
CA ALA A 32 0.75 -7.21 4.50
C ALA A 32 1.58 -7.80 3.36
N ILE A 33 1.56 -9.13 3.18
CA ILE A 33 2.20 -9.77 2.03
C ILE A 33 1.49 -9.38 0.72
N ILE A 34 0.16 -9.39 0.68
CA ILE A 34 -0.63 -8.94 -0.48
C ILE A 34 -0.32 -7.48 -0.82
N PHE A 35 -0.28 -6.58 0.18
CA PHE A 35 0.05 -5.17 -0.07
C PHE A 35 1.44 -5.00 -0.69
N ALA A 36 2.42 -5.76 -0.20
CA ALA A 36 3.77 -5.72 -0.75
C ALA A 36 3.86 -6.27 -2.19
N LEU A 37 3.03 -7.24 -2.57
CA LEU A 37 3.07 -7.87 -3.90
C LEU A 37 2.20 -7.16 -4.95
N ASP A 38 1.05 -6.61 -4.55
CA ASP A 38 0.03 -6.09 -5.47
C ASP A 38 0.06 -4.55 -5.61
N TYR A 39 0.71 -3.84 -4.68
CA TYR A 39 0.64 -2.36 -4.59
C TYR A 39 1.98 -1.63 -4.43
N LEU A 40 3.09 -2.35 -4.27
CA LEU A 40 4.45 -1.79 -4.17
C LEU A 40 5.33 -2.22 -5.33
N GLU A 41 6.39 -1.45 -5.59
CA GLU A 41 7.38 -1.81 -6.60
C GLU A 41 8.32 -2.91 -6.08
N PRO A 42 8.89 -3.78 -6.95
CA PRO A 42 9.67 -4.95 -6.51
C PRO A 42 10.86 -4.66 -5.59
N TRP A 43 11.43 -3.45 -5.66
CA TRP A 43 12.52 -3.01 -4.79
C TRP A 43 12.05 -2.56 -3.39
N GLU A 44 10.79 -2.16 -3.25
CA GLU A 44 10.22 -1.64 -1.99
C GLU A 44 9.75 -2.76 -1.06
N VAL A 45 9.39 -3.92 -1.62
CA VAL A 45 8.89 -5.11 -0.92
C VAL A 45 9.70 -5.43 0.34
N THR A 46 11.03 -5.39 0.24
CA THR A 46 11.93 -5.77 1.34
C THR A 46 11.95 -4.74 2.46
N ASP A 47 11.87 -3.45 2.13
CA ASP A 47 11.92 -2.37 3.11
C ASP A 47 10.57 -2.21 3.82
N PHE A 48 9.47 -2.26 3.07
CA PHE A 48 8.11 -2.26 3.63
C PHE A 48 7.91 -3.45 4.59
N LEU A 49 8.24 -4.68 4.19
CA LEU A 49 8.07 -5.85 5.05
C LEU A 49 8.99 -5.80 6.28
N ASN A 50 10.15 -5.14 6.20
CA ASN A 50 11.00 -4.91 7.37
C ASN A 50 10.44 -3.83 8.31
N ASP A 51 9.88 -2.73 7.79
CA ASP A 51 9.22 -1.70 8.58
C ASP A 51 7.98 -2.24 9.29
N TRP A 52 7.10 -2.92 8.55
CA TRP A 52 5.91 -3.59 9.07
C TRP A 52 6.26 -4.59 10.18
N ARG A 53 7.23 -5.48 9.94
CA ARG A 53 7.70 -6.48 10.93
C ARG A 53 8.30 -5.84 12.20
N GLN A 54 8.79 -4.61 12.10
CA GLN A 54 9.36 -3.85 13.24
C GLN A 54 8.34 -2.90 13.90
N GLY A 55 7.11 -2.80 13.39
CA GLY A 55 6.13 -1.83 13.86
C GLY A 55 6.54 -0.37 13.63
N ARG A 56 7.37 -0.10 12.60
CA ARG A 56 7.76 1.27 12.22
C ARG A 56 6.60 1.98 11.53
N GLY A 57 6.62 3.32 11.55
CA GLY A 57 5.47 4.14 11.16
C GLY A 57 5.06 3.98 9.69
N LEU A 58 3.94 3.31 9.44
CA LEU A 58 3.47 2.97 8.08
C LEU A 58 2.81 4.12 7.30
N ALA A 59 2.83 5.34 7.85
CA ALA A 59 2.15 6.50 7.26
C ALA A 59 2.79 6.96 5.93
N SER A 60 4.12 6.81 5.78
CA SER A 60 4.84 7.06 4.53
C SER A 60 4.40 6.11 3.42
N TRP A 61 4.28 4.81 3.74
CA TRP A 61 3.84 3.77 2.83
C TRP A 61 2.39 3.99 2.36
N LEU A 62 1.49 4.43 3.26
CA LEU A 62 0.12 4.84 2.88
C LEU A 62 0.11 6.06 1.96
N ALA A 63 0.91 7.09 2.24
CA ALA A 63 0.96 8.31 1.44
C ALA A 63 1.48 8.03 0.02
N ALA A 64 2.62 7.33 -0.10
CA ALA A 64 3.21 6.94 -1.39
C ALA A 64 2.24 6.10 -2.23
N TRP A 65 1.50 5.18 -1.61
CA TRP A 65 0.46 4.40 -2.28
C TRP A 65 -0.70 5.29 -2.77
N LYS A 66 -1.22 6.19 -1.93
CA LYS A 66 -2.32 7.11 -2.33
C LYS A 66 -1.94 8.00 -3.50
N ASP A 67 -0.71 8.51 -3.54
CA ASP A 67 -0.26 9.37 -4.64
C ASP A 67 -0.10 8.59 -5.95
N ARG A 68 0.27 7.30 -5.90
CA ARG A 68 0.20 6.40 -7.07
C ARG A 68 -1.24 6.15 -7.53
N GLN A 69 -2.20 6.02 -6.61
CA GLN A 69 -3.61 5.85 -6.98
C GLN A 69 -4.18 7.10 -7.68
N LYS A 70 -3.78 8.32 -7.28
CA LYS A 70 -4.15 9.56 -8.01
C LYS A 70 -3.64 9.52 -9.45
N VAL A 71 -2.34 9.26 -9.61
CA VAL A 71 -1.67 9.14 -10.92
C VAL A 71 -2.33 8.07 -11.80
N ALA A 72 -2.61 6.88 -11.25
CA ALA A 72 -3.28 5.79 -11.98
C ALA A 72 -4.70 6.15 -12.43
N ASN A 73 -5.42 6.96 -11.64
CA ASN A 73 -6.75 7.48 -11.98
C ASN A 73 -6.70 8.72 -12.91
N GLY A 74 -5.52 9.12 -13.40
CA GLY A 74 -5.34 10.27 -14.29
C GLY A 74 -5.33 11.64 -13.60
N ASP A 75 -5.29 11.68 -12.26
CA ASP A 75 -5.07 12.92 -11.50
C ASP A 75 -3.57 13.22 -11.42
N TRP A 76 -3.10 13.96 -12.42
CA TRP A 76 -1.72 14.43 -12.52
C TRP A 76 -1.46 15.74 -11.75
N SER A 77 -2.43 16.26 -10.98
CA SER A 77 -2.33 17.58 -10.34
C SER A 77 -1.21 17.71 -9.29
N GLY A 78 -0.64 16.59 -8.84
CA GLY A 78 0.50 16.54 -7.91
C GLY A 78 1.88 16.48 -8.56
N LEU A 79 2.01 16.39 -9.90
CA LEU A 79 3.32 16.40 -10.55
C LEU A 79 3.91 17.84 -10.66
N PRO A 80 5.23 18.01 -10.52
CA PRO A 80 5.89 19.28 -10.85
C PRO A 80 5.74 19.58 -12.34
N ALA A 81 5.41 20.84 -12.67
CA ALA A 81 5.04 21.25 -14.04
C ALA A 81 6.26 21.51 -14.97
N ASP A 82 7.00 20.44 -15.25
CA ASP A 82 8.03 20.33 -16.29
C ASP A 82 8.10 18.85 -16.75
N SER A 83 8.80 18.40 -17.80
CA SER A 83 9.91 18.99 -18.55
C SER A 83 9.64 19.07 -20.06
N SER A 84 8.52 19.69 -20.47
CA SER A 84 8.14 19.82 -21.88
C SER A 84 8.79 21.03 -22.58
N GLY A 85 10.13 21.04 -22.66
CA GLY A 85 10.90 22.07 -23.38
C GLY A 85 11.64 21.51 -24.60
N ASN A 86 11.08 21.73 -25.80
CA ASN A 86 11.72 21.47 -27.09
C ASN A 86 11.15 22.39 -28.18
#